data_AF-A0A7Y6XMF5-F1
#
_entry.id   AF-A0A7Y6XMF5-F1
#
_cell.length_a   1.000
_cell.length_b   1.000
_cell.length_c   1.000
_cell.angle_alpha   90.00
_cell.angle_beta   90.00
_cell.angle_gamma   90.00
#
_symmetry.space_group_name_H-M   'P 1'
#
loop_
_entity.id
_entity.type
_entity.pdbx_description
1 polymer ?
#
loop_
_entity_poly.entity_id
_entity_poly.type
_entity_poly.pdbx_seq_one_letter_code
_entity_poly.pdbx_strand_id
1 'polypeptide(L)'
;DAFLCAAYGVEIEVAFTKRFGAGLFGGEGFILQRLTGDGLAFIHAGGTIIERELKPGEMLRVDTGCVVGFSPSVNYDVQFVGGFKNALFGGEGLFLVNLTGPGKVYLQSLPFSKLVDRIHRALPPARKGND
;
A
#
# COMPACT_ATOMS: atom_id res chain seq x y z
N ASP A 1 -4.46 -3.94 -0.77
CA ASP A 1 -4.65 -5.37 -0.51
C ASP A 1 -3.60 -6.21 -1.20
N ALA A 2 -2.96 -7.08 -0.43
CA ALA A 2 -1.88 -7.96 -0.88
C ALA A 2 -2.09 -9.42 -0.45
N PHE A 3 -2.72 -9.71 0.69
CA PHE A 3 -2.95 -11.07 1.14
C PHE A 3 -3.95 -11.83 0.22
N LEU A 4 -3.63 -13.06 -0.16
CA LEU A 4 -4.53 -13.95 -0.92
C LEU A 4 -5.07 -15.09 -0.05
N CYS A 5 -4.16 -15.92 0.46
CA CYS A 5 -4.49 -17.07 1.30
C CYS A 5 -3.25 -17.54 2.07
N ALA A 6 -3.46 -18.39 3.09
CA ALA A 6 -2.37 -19.04 3.81
C ALA A 6 -2.77 -20.46 4.21
N ALA A 7 -1.76 -21.31 4.45
CA ALA A 7 -1.93 -22.64 4.97
C ALA A 7 -2.58 -22.61 6.36
N TYR A 8 -3.31 -23.69 6.71
CA TYR A 8 -3.84 -23.86 8.06
C TYR A 8 -2.72 -23.80 9.09
N GLY A 9 -2.91 -23.03 10.16
CA GLY A 9 -1.90 -22.78 11.19
C GLY A 9 -1.09 -21.49 11.01
N VAL A 10 -1.21 -20.80 9.87
CA VAL A 10 -0.69 -19.43 9.74
C VAL A 10 -1.65 -18.45 10.40
N GLU A 11 -1.19 -17.77 11.44
CA GLU A 11 -1.91 -16.73 12.16
C GLU A 11 -1.82 -15.40 11.40
N ILE A 12 -2.94 -14.69 11.34
CA ILE A 12 -3.07 -13.39 10.67
C ILE A 12 -3.56 -12.37 11.69
N GLU A 13 -2.70 -11.42 12.01
CA GLU A 13 -3.01 -10.36 12.97
C GLU A 13 -2.94 -8.99 12.30
N VAL A 14 -3.75 -8.05 12.78
CA VAL A 14 -3.62 -6.65 12.37
C VAL A 14 -2.44 -6.04 13.11
N ALA A 15 -1.34 -5.81 12.39
CA ALA A 15 -0.12 -5.24 12.95
C ALA A 15 -0.21 -3.72 13.09
N PHE A 16 -0.93 -3.07 12.18
CA PHE A 16 -1.08 -1.63 12.15
C PHE A 16 -2.31 -1.22 11.35
N THR A 17 -3.05 -0.26 11.86
CA THR A 17 -4.14 0.38 11.13
C THR A 17 -3.97 1.88 11.25
N LYS A 18 -3.89 2.57 10.11
CA LYS A 18 -3.96 4.03 10.06
C LYS A 18 -5.10 4.42 9.14
N ARG A 19 -6.17 4.92 9.77
CA ARG A 19 -7.30 5.52 9.05
C ARG A 19 -6.84 6.85 8.47
N PHE A 20 -6.80 6.89 7.16
CA PHE A 20 -6.71 8.12 6.40
C PHE A 20 -8.15 8.44 6.02
N GLY A 21 -8.63 9.64 6.34
CA GLY A 21 -10.05 10.01 6.17
C GLY A 21 -10.63 9.66 4.80
N ALA A 22 -11.95 9.64 4.69
CA ALA A 22 -12.72 9.12 3.55
C ALA A 22 -12.07 9.36 2.16
N GLY A 23 -11.43 8.33 1.61
CA GLY A 23 -10.86 8.35 0.27
C GLY A 23 -10.03 7.10 -0.05
N LEU A 24 -10.30 6.52 -1.22
CA LEU A 24 -9.37 5.70 -2.05
C LEU A 24 -8.95 4.29 -1.56
N PHE A 25 -9.23 3.93 -0.30
CA PHE A 25 -9.08 2.56 0.23
C PHE A 25 -10.38 2.06 0.89
N GLY A 26 -11.53 2.32 0.26
CA GLY A 26 -12.83 1.97 0.85
C GLY A 26 -13.18 2.70 2.17
N GLY A 27 -12.38 3.70 2.56
CA GLY A 27 -12.53 4.44 3.82
C GLY A 27 -11.82 3.81 5.03
N GLU A 28 -11.15 2.65 4.86
CA GLU A 28 -10.51 1.92 5.96
C GLU A 28 -9.07 2.39 6.25
N GLY A 29 -8.42 3.02 5.27
CA GLY A 29 -7.04 3.50 5.37
C GLY A 29 -6.01 2.42 5.03
N PHE A 30 -4.81 2.48 5.63
CA PHE A 30 -3.78 1.46 5.45
C PHE A 30 -3.82 0.46 6.61
N ILE A 31 -4.03 -0.80 6.27
CA ILE A 31 -4.03 -1.93 7.19
C ILE A 31 -2.83 -2.80 6.84
N LEU A 32 -1.92 -2.97 7.80
CA LEU A 32 -0.80 -3.89 7.70
C LEU A 32 -1.14 -5.15 8.50
N GLN A 33 -1.02 -6.31 7.85
CA GLN A 33 -1.23 -7.60 8.48
C GLN A 33 0.13 -8.24 8.81
N ARG A 34 0.27 -8.81 10.01
CA ARG A 34 1.37 -9.68 10.38
C ARG A 34 0.94 -11.12 10.17
N LEU A 35 1.74 -11.86 9.42
CA LEU A 35 1.58 -13.29 9.20
C LEU A 35 2.63 -14.01 10.05
N THR A 36 2.23 -15.02 10.82
CA THR A 36 3.13 -15.79 11.70
C THR A 36 2.76 -17.27 11.66
N GLY A 37 3.75 -18.15 11.56
CA GLY A 37 3.56 -19.59 11.41
C GLY A 37 4.71 -20.21 10.61
N ASP A 38 4.65 -21.52 10.42
CA ASP A 38 5.63 -22.33 9.68
C ASP A 38 5.08 -22.84 8.33
N GLY A 39 3.82 -22.51 8.02
CA GLY A 39 3.16 -22.81 6.75
C GLY A 39 3.41 -21.78 5.65
N LEU A 40 2.88 -22.06 4.46
CA LEU A 40 2.97 -21.15 3.31
C LEU A 40 1.91 -20.06 3.39
N ALA A 41 2.28 -18.83 3.02
CA ALA A 41 1.36 -17.73 2.76
C ALA A 41 1.54 -17.21 1.32
N PHE A 42 0.44 -16.84 0.69
CA PHE A 42 0.39 -16.37 -0.68
C PHE A 42 -0.08 -14.92 -0.70
N ILE A 43 0.66 -14.09 -1.43
CA ILE A 43 0.41 -12.66 -1.60
C ILE A 43 0.34 -12.32 -3.09
N HIS A 44 -0.44 -11.30 -3.40
CA HIS A 44 -0.62 -10.72 -4.73
C HIS A 44 0.03 -9.34 -4.80
N ALA A 45 0.63 -9.05 -5.95
CA ALA A 45 1.15 -7.75 -6.31
C ALA A 45 0.60 -7.34 -7.68
N GLY A 46 0.02 -6.16 -7.75
CA GLY A 46 -0.46 -5.57 -8.99
C GLY A 46 0.69 -5.21 -9.93
N GLY A 47 0.66 -5.75 -11.14
CA GLY A 47 1.75 -5.59 -12.11
C GLY A 47 2.93 -6.51 -11.79
N THR A 48 4.12 -5.92 -11.63
CA THR A 48 5.38 -6.66 -11.37
C THR A 48 5.78 -6.55 -9.91
N ILE A 49 6.27 -7.66 -9.35
CA ILE A 49 6.93 -7.71 -8.04
C ILE A 49 8.35 -7.15 -8.16
N ILE A 50 8.70 -6.23 -7.26
CA ILE A 50 10.06 -5.72 -7.12
C ILE A 50 10.56 -6.12 -5.72
N GLU A 51 11.57 -6.99 -5.66
CA GLU A 51 12.25 -7.38 -4.42
C GLU A 51 13.44 -6.47 -4.14
N ARG A 52 13.58 -6.02 -2.89
CA ARG A 52 14.74 -5.24 -2.40
C ARG A 52 15.19 -5.80 -1.05
N GLU A 53 16.50 -6.03 -0.93
CA GLU A 53 17.16 -6.28 0.35
C GLU A 53 17.72 -4.96 0.87
N LEU A 54 17.22 -4.47 2.00
CA LEU A 54 17.72 -3.25 2.64
C LEU A 54 18.82 -3.59 3.62
N LYS A 55 19.96 -2.89 3.53
CA LYS A 55 21.03 -2.99 4.53
C LYS A 55 20.62 -2.31 5.84
N PRO A 56 21.31 -2.59 6.97
CA PRO A 56 21.08 -1.87 8.22
C PRO A 56 21.18 -0.35 8.03
N GLY A 57 20.12 0.38 8.40
CA GLY A 57 20.04 1.83 8.26
C GLY A 57 19.77 2.35 6.83
N GLU A 58 19.75 1.49 5.82
CA GLU A 58 19.35 1.88 4.47
C GLU A 58 17.86 2.20 4.44
N MET A 59 17.51 3.36 3.89
CA MET A 59 16.13 3.84 3.82
C MET A 59 15.63 3.83 2.38
N LEU A 60 14.45 3.26 2.20
CA LEU A 60 13.68 3.26 0.97
C LEU A 60 12.36 4.01 1.19
N ARG A 61 12.15 5.08 0.43
CA ARG A 61 10.91 5.86 0.47
C ARG A 61 10.03 5.50 -0.72
N VAL A 62 8.81 5.03 -0.45
CA VAL A 62 7.88 4.56 -1.49
C VAL A 62 6.46 5.05 -1.21
N ASP A 63 5.61 5.01 -2.23
CA ASP A 63 4.18 5.19 -2.08
C ASP A 63 3.58 4.07 -1.22
N THR A 64 2.72 4.40 -0.27
CA THR A 64 2.13 3.42 0.65
C THR A 64 1.35 2.32 -0.09
N GLY A 65 0.69 2.66 -1.21
CA GLY A 65 -0.02 1.68 -2.03
C GLY A 65 0.91 0.73 -2.78
N CYS A 66 2.18 1.06 -2.96
CA CYS A 66 3.16 0.20 -3.62
C CYS A 66 3.75 -0.88 -2.70
N VAL A 67 3.51 -0.84 -1.39
CA VAL A 67 4.05 -1.84 -0.46
C VAL A 67 3.18 -3.09 -0.48
N VAL A 68 3.81 -4.25 -0.71
CA VAL A 68 3.14 -5.56 -0.69
C VAL A 68 3.42 -6.29 0.62
N GLY A 69 4.68 -6.27 1.07
CA GLY A 69 5.11 -6.89 2.32
C GLY A 69 6.57 -6.64 2.61
N PHE A 70 7.01 -6.87 3.84
CA PHE A 70 8.40 -6.70 4.26
C PHE A 70 8.72 -7.56 5.48
N SER A 71 10.01 -7.84 5.69
CA SER A 71 10.48 -8.61 6.85
C SER A 71 10.18 -7.89 8.17
N PRO A 72 9.94 -8.61 9.28
CA PRO A 72 9.68 -8.00 10.60
C PRO A 72 10.79 -7.08 11.12
N SER A 73 12.02 -7.22 10.62
CA SER A 73 13.19 -6.41 10.97
C SER A 73 13.21 -5.03 10.29
N VAL A 74 12.37 -4.81 9.27
CA VAL A 74 12.29 -3.53 8.57
C VAL A 74 11.39 -2.58 9.37
N ASN A 75 11.94 -1.44 9.77
CA ASN A 75 11.18 -0.38 10.40
C ASN A 75 10.36 0.38 9.34
N TYR A 76 9.12 0.77 9.67
CA TYR A 76 8.25 1.49 8.75
C TYR A 76 7.64 2.73 9.41
N ASP A 77 7.53 3.80 8.63
CA ASP A 77 6.94 5.07 9.07
C ASP A 77 6.10 5.71 7.96
N VAL A 78 4.79 5.83 8.19
CA VAL A 78 3.83 6.34 7.19
C VAL A 78 3.57 7.83 7.39
N GLN A 79 3.98 8.60 6.39
CA GLN A 79 3.96 10.05 6.34
C GLN A 79 2.95 10.57 5.32
N PHE A 80 2.14 11.54 5.72
CA PHE A 80 1.26 12.24 4.80
C PHE A 80 2.00 13.41 4.17
N VAL A 81 2.02 13.48 2.84
CA VAL A 81 2.57 14.63 2.10
C VAL A 81 1.43 15.41 1.46
N GLY A 82 0.93 16.40 2.20
CA GLY A 82 -0.09 17.35 1.75
C GLY A 82 0.50 18.72 1.36
N GLY A 83 -0.05 19.37 0.33
CA GLY A 83 0.32 20.74 -0.03
C GLY A 83 -0.03 21.14 -1.46
N PHE A 84 -0.20 22.45 -1.67
CA PHE A 84 -0.63 23.12 -2.93
C PHE A 84 0.19 22.75 -4.18
N LYS A 85 1.44 22.27 -4.01
CA LYS A 85 2.29 21.81 -5.13
C LYS A 85 1.90 20.42 -5.68
N ASN A 86 1.21 19.58 -4.91
CA ASN A 86 0.74 18.26 -5.35
C ASN A 86 -0.56 18.31 -6.17
N ALA A 87 -1.21 19.48 -6.27
CA ALA A 87 -2.38 19.70 -7.12
C ALA A 87 -2.12 19.36 -8.59
N LEU A 88 -0.87 19.47 -9.05
CA LEU A 88 -0.43 19.12 -10.41
C LEU A 88 -0.48 17.61 -10.72
N PHE A 89 -0.59 16.73 -9.70
CA PHE A 89 -0.80 15.28 -9.87
C PHE A 89 -2.26 14.84 -9.66
N GLY A 90 -3.22 15.79 -9.68
CA GLY A 90 -4.65 15.51 -9.65
C GLY A 90 -5.32 15.67 -8.28
N GLY A 91 -4.77 16.50 -7.40
CA GLY A 91 -5.47 16.99 -6.19
C GLY A 91 -5.56 16.03 -5.00
N GLU A 92 -5.12 14.78 -5.14
CA GLU A 92 -5.13 13.79 -4.05
C GLU A 92 -3.80 13.81 -3.30
N GLY A 93 -3.87 13.90 -1.96
CA GLY A 93 -2.68 13.82 -1.10
C GLY A 93 -1.97 12.48 -1.26
N LEU A 94 -0.64 12.48 -1.25
CA LEU A 94 0.17 11.27 -1.36
C LEU A 94 0.55 10.77 0.04
N PHE A 95 0.27 9.50 0.30
CA PHE A 95 0.81 8.80 1.47
C PHE A 95 2.10 8.11 1.07
N LEU A 96 3.19 8.48 1.72
CA LEU A 96 4.49 7.86 1.53
C LEU A 96 4.84 7.07 2.79
N VAL A 97 5.59 5.98 2.61
CA VAL A 97 6.16 5.20 3.70
C VAL A 97 7.67 5.15 3.55
N ASN A 98 8.35 5.42 4.65
CA ASN A 98 9.78 5.17 4.78
C ASN A 98 9.95 3.75 5.33
N LEU A 99 10.71 2.92 4.62
CA LEU A 99 11.11 1.58 5.03
C LEU A 99 12.61 1.61 5.32
N THR A 100 13.02 1.30 6.54
CA THR A 100 14.43 1.32 6.96
C THR A 100 14.87 -0.08 7.36
N GLY A 101 15.93 -0.57 6.71
CA GLY A 101 16.47 -1.90 6.93
C GLY A 101 17.13 -2.11 8.30
N PRO A 102 17.51 -3.36 8.60
CA PRO A 102 17.75 -4.43 7.63
C PRO A 102 16.53 -5.29 7.27
N GLY A 103 16.53 -5.86 6.07
CA GLY A 103 15.61 -6.95 5.68
C GLY A 103 15.00 -6.79 4.29
N LYS A 104 14.16 -7.76 3.91
CA LYS A 104 13.51 -7.79 2.60
C LYS A 104 12.28 -6.91 2.55
N VAL A 105 12.07 -6.30 1.39
CA VAL A 105 10.88 -5.54 1.03
C VAL A 105 10.39 -6.00 -0.34
N TYR A 106 9.09 -6.22 -0.45
CA TYR A 106 8.38 -6.54 -1.68
C TYR A 106 7.46 -5.37 -2.06
N LEU A 107 7.63 -4.88 -3.29
CA LEU A 107 6.83 -3.80 -3.85
C LEU A 107 6.05 -4.25 -5.08
N GLN A 108 5.00 -3.49 -5.41
CA GLN A 108 4.21 -3.64 -6.62
C GLN A 108 4.31 -2.39 -7.51
N SER A 109 4.34 -2.60 -8.83
CA SER A 109 4.44 -1.51 -9.81
C SER A 109 3.10 -0.84 -10.11
N LEU A 110 1.98 -1.54 -9.93
CA LEU A 110 0.64 -1.05 -10.25
C LEU A 110 -0.33 -1.30 -9.09
N PRO A 111 -0.32 -0.44 -8.05
CA PRO A 111 -1.30 -0.50 -6.96
C PRO A 111 -2.73 -0.40 -7.49
N PHE A 112 -3.63 -1.21 -6.94
CA PHE A 112 -5.03 -1.21 -7.34
C PHE A 112 -5.71 0.15 -7.16
N SER A 113 -5.42 0.88 -6.07
CA SER A 113 -5.94 2.23 -5.85
C SER A 113 -5.59 3.16 -7.01
N LYS A 114 -4.31 3.23 -7.40
CA LYS A 114 -3.86 4.04 -8.53
C LYS A 114 -4.50 3.66 -9.85
N LEU A 115 -4.78 2.37 -10.06
CA LEU A 115 -5.51 1.90 -11.24
C LEU A 115 -6.95 2.42 -11.23
N VAL A 116 -7.66 2.28 -10.10
CA VAL A 116 -9.02 2.77 -9.91
C VAL A 116 -9.08 4.29 -10.13
N ASP A 117 -8.13 5.04 -9.58
CA ASP A 117 -8.09 6.51 -9.69
C ASP A 117 -7.90 6.94 -11.13
N ARG A 118 -7.03 6.23 -11.85
CA ARG A 118 -6.78 6.49 -13.26
C ARG A 118 -8.02 6.19 -14.11
N ILE A 119 -8.74 5.11 -13.81
CA ILE A 119 -10.01 4.79 -14.46
C ILE A 119 -11.05 5.87 -14.14
N HIS A 120 -11.23 6.21 -12.86
CA HIS A 120 -12.20 7.21 -12.40
C HIS A 120 -11.99 8.58 -13.06
N ARG A 121 -10.73 9.03 -13.18
CA ARG A 121 -10.40 10.29 -13.87
C ARG A 121 -10.62 10.23 -15.38
N ALA A 122 -10.59 9.05 -15.99
CA ALA A 122 -10.82 8.85 -17.42
C ALA A 122 -12.32 8.70 -17.76
N LEU A 123 -13.15 8.34 -16.78
CA LEU A 123 -14.59 8.24 -16.98
C LEU A 123 -15.21 9.65 -17.13
N PRO A 124 -16.17 9.83 -18.06
CA PRO A 124 -16.91 11.07 -18.13
C PRO A 124 -17.67 11.30 -16.81
N PRO A 125 -17.86 12.56 -16.39
CA PRO A 125 -18.65 12.86 -15.20
C PRO A 125 -20.02 12.20 -15.34
N ALA A 126 -20.48 11.54 -14.27
CA ALA A 126 -21.80 10.93 -14.24
C ALA A 126 -22.84 11.96 -14.69
N ARG A 127 -23.59 11.64 -15.74
CA ARG A 127 -24.73 12.46 -16.18
C ARG A 127 -25.65 12.58 -14.97
N LYS A 128 -25.78 13.79 -14.40
CA LYS A 128 -26.89 14.07 -13.49
C LYS A 128 -28.16 13.89 -14.31
N GLY A 129 -28.85 12.76 -14.11
CA GLY A 129 -30.22 12.58 -14.59
C GLY A 129 -31.06 13.69 -13.98
N ASN A 130 -31.63 14.52 -14.83
CA ASN A 130 -32.64 15.48 -14.44
C ASN A 130 -33.98 14.87 -14.82
N ASP A 131 -34.44 13.95 -13.98
CA ASP A 131 -35.81 13.43 -13.95
C ASP A 131 -36.48 13.94 -12.68
#